data_AF-A0A2M7HD35-F1
#
_entry.id   AF-A0A2M7HD35-F1
#
_cell.length_a   1.000
_cell.length_b   1.000
_cell.length_c   1.000
_cell.angle_alpha   90.00
_cell.angle_beta   90.00
_cell.angle_gamma   90.00
#
_symmetry.space_group_name_H-M   'P 1'
#
loop_
_entity.id
_entity.type
_entity.pdbx_description
1 polymer ?
#
loop_
_entity_poly.entity_id
_entity_poly.type
_entity_poly.pdbx_seq_one_letter_code
_entity_poly.pdbx_strand_id
1 'polypeptide(L)'
;MPALVAQLEPVYGEVKLQDPDDVWLGALRGWWRIPEKAAKDDNPGITNYYGFWQFDGRYTLGDERKHKLHLMLRDNLHRKNKGAVQLDWSWRIFHDFSLYVQGFYGYGENLIEYNYVSARIGAGVLLTNW
;
A
#
# COMPACT_ATOMS: atom_id res chain seq x y z
N MET A 1 -16.84 9.02 -24.36
CA MET A 1 -16.17 9.71 -23.22
C MET A 1 -14.93 8.90 -22.93
N PRO A 2 -13.69 9.42 -23.08
CA PRO A 2 -12.52 8.65 -22.71
C PRO A 2 -12.49 8.54 -21.18
N ALA A 3 -12.18 7.34 -20.67
CA ALA A 3 -12.00 7.12 -19.24
C ALA A 3 -10.83 7.98 -18.75
N LEU A 4 -11.04 8.73 -17.67
CA LEU A 4 -9.96 9.45 -17.00
C LEU A 4 -9.04 8.39 -16.36
N VAL A 5 -7.86 8.16 -16.94
CA VAL A 5 -6.86 7.26 -16.37
C VAL A 5 -5.99 8.10 -15.45
N ALA A 6 -6.22 8.01 -14.15
CA ALA A 6 -5.35 8.67 -13.18
C ALA A 6 -4.01 7.91 -13.12
N GLN A 7 -2.91 8.58 -13.49
CA GLN A 7 -1.56 8.00 -13.51
C GLN A 7 -0.60 8.77 -12.59
N LEU A 8 0.36 8.05 -12.01
CA LEU A 8 1.54 8.60 -11.33
C LEU A 8 2.75 7.97 -12.02
N GLU A 9 3.68 8.78 -12.53
CA GLU A 9 4.93 8.31 -13.13
C GLU A 9 6.14 8.68 -12.26
N PRO A 10 6.46 7.89 -11.22
CA PRO A 10 7.60 8.15 -10.37
C PRO A 10 8.84 7.36 -10.81
N VAL A 11 10.01 7.91 -10.52
CA VAL A 11 11.22 7.09 -10.32
C VAL A 11 11.26 6.69 -8.85
N TYR A 12 11.49 5.42 -8.55
CA TYR A 12 11.53 4.93 -7.18
C TYR A 12 12.72 4.03 -6.90
N GLY A 13 13.09 3.97 -5.63
CA GLY A 13 14.03 3.00 -5.06
C GLY A 13 13.38 2.25 -3.90
N GLU A 14 13.79 1.02 -3.66
CA GLU A 14 13.25 0.18 -2.61
C GLU A 14 14.38 -0.58 -1.92
N VAL A 15 14.37 -0.56 -0.59
CA VAL A 15 15.27 -1.35 0.25
C VAL A 15 14.44 -2.37 1.00
N LYS A 16 14.86 -3.64 0.95
CA LYS A 16 14.21 -4.74 1.65
C LYS A 16 15.16 -5.42 2.62
N LEU A 17 14.64 -5.71 3.80
CA LEU A 17 15.25 -6.57 4.79
C LEU A 17 14.29 -7.72 5.06
N GLN A 18 14.79 -8.93 4.99
CA GLN A 18 14.00 -10.15 5.11
C GLN A 18 14.75 -11.15 5.97
N ASP A 19 14.01 -11.76 6.87
CA ASP A 19 14.47 -12.87 7.67
C ASP A 19 14.78 -14.08 6.78
N PRO A 20 15.89 -14.83 7.01
CA PRO A 20 16.21 -16.02 6.22
C PRO A 20 15.12 -17.10 6.26
N ASP A 21 14.34 -17.15 7.35
CA ASP A 21 13.25 -18.09 7.52
C ASP A 21 11.89 -17.51 7.06
N ASP A 22 11.86 -16.35 6.40
CA ASP A 22 10.65 -15.66 5.91
C ASP A 22 9.61 -15.35 7.01
N VAL A 23 10.05 -15.26 8.26
CA VAL A 23 9.18 -14.91 9.38
C VAL A 23 8.78 -13.45 9.31
N TRP A 24 9.71 -12.58 8.92
CA TRP A 24 9.45 -11.14 8.81
C TRP A 24 10.13 -10.54 7.59
N LEU A 25 9.51 -9.50 7.05
CA LEU A 25 10.06 -8.68 5.98
C LEU A 25 9.68 -7.23 6.22
N GLY A 26 10.66 -6.34 6.10
CA GLY A 26 10.47 -4.89 6.04
C GLY A 26 10.93 -4.37 4.71
N ALA A 27 10.10 -3.56 4.05
CA ALA A 27 10.45 -2.85 2.82
C ALA A 27 10.20 -1.37 3.00
N LEU A 28 11.19 -0.56 2.66
CA LEU A 28 11.04 0.89 2.56
C LEU A 28 11.21 1.30 1.11
N ARG A 29 10.15 1.87 0.53
CA ARG A 29 10.16 2.43 -0.81
C ARG A 29 10.13 3.95 -0.72
N GLY A 30 11.02 4.60 -1.44
CA GLY A 30 11.02 6.04 -1.65
C GLY A 30 10.87 6.35 -3.14
N TRP A 31 10.19 7.43 -3.48
CA TRP A 31 10.00 7.83 -4.86
C TRP A 31 10.03 9.33 -5.07
N TRP A 32 10.39 9.71 -6.29
CA TRP A 32 10.31 11.07 -6.79
C TRP A 32 9.45 11.09 -8.06
N ARG A 33 8.38 11.89 -8.02
CA ARG A 33 7.54 12.18 -9.19
C ARG A 33 8.32 12.99 -10.23
N ILE A 34 8.34 12.51 -11.47
CA ILE A 34 8.89 13.24 -12.60
C ILE A 34 7.99 14.45 -12.90
N PRO A 35 8.53 15.67 -13.04
CA PRO A 35 7.71 16.84 -13.37
C PRO A 35 7.07 16.72 -14.76
N GLU A 36 5.75 16.86 -14.80
CA GLU A 36 4.97 16.91 -16.05
C GLU A 36 4.58 18.34 -16.40
N LYS A 37 4.25 18.60 -17.67
CA LYS A 37 3.71 19.91 -18.07
C LYS A 37 2.30 20.04 -17.48
N ALA A 38 2.00 21.17 -16.84
CA ALA A 38 0.71 21.40 -16.17
C ALA A 38 -0.54 21.13 -17.04
N ALA A 39 -0.46 21.35 -18.36
CA ALA A 39 -1.56 21.07 -19.30
C ALA A 39 -1.81 19.57 -19.57
N LYS A 40 -0.95 18.69 -19.06
CA LYS A 40 -1.01 17.23 -19.20
C LYS A 40 -0.92 16.50 -17.85
N ASP A 41 -0.94 17.23 -16.73
CA ASP A 41 -0.87 16.65 -15.40
C ASP A 41 -2.27 16.20 -14.99
N ASP A 42 -2.52 14.90 -15.05
CA ASP A 42 -3.83 14.31 -14.74
C ASP A 42 -4.14 14.37 -13.23
N ASN A 43 -3.12 14.44 -12.36
CA ASN A 43 -3.28 14.48 -10.91
C ASN A 43 -2.41 15.59 -10.26
N PRO A 44 -2.77 16.87 -10.46
CA PRO A 44 -1.98 17.97 -9.92
C PRO A 44 -1.90 17.91 -8.39
N GLY A 45 -0.67 17.91 -7.87
CA GLY A 45 -0.44 17.93 -6.41
C GLY A 45 -0.74 16.62 -5.67
N ILE A 46 -0.78 15.47 -6.36
CA ILE A 46 -0.93 14.14 -5.74
C ILE A 46 0.06 13.86 -4.61
N THR A 47 1.29 14.38 -4.71
CA THR A 47 2.33 14.24 -3.68
C THR A 47 1.95 14.88 -2.35
N ASN A 48 1.02 15.85 -2.34
CA ASN A 48 0.48 16.41 -1.09
C ASN A 48 -0.37 15.41 -0.30
N TYR A 49 -0.74 14.27 -0.89
CA TYR A 49 -1.60 13.25 -0.28
C TYR A 49 -0.89 11.89 -0.23
N TYR A 50 -0.32 11.48 -1.36
CA TYR A 50 0.40 10.22 -1.49
C TYR A 50 1.81 10.28 -0.87
N GLY A 51 2.37 11.48 -0.72
CA GLY A 51 3.74 11.63 -0.22
C GLY A 51 4.81 11.09 -1.16
N PHE A 52 5.93 10.70 -0.57
CA PHE A 52 7.18 10.36 -1.27
C PHE A 52 7.77 9.03 -0.81
N TRP A 53 7.14 8.36 0.15
CA TRP A 53 7.63 7.09 0.67
C TRP A 53 6.49 6.22 1.17
N GLN A 54 6.74 4.92 1.19
CA GLN A 54 5.88 3.90 1.75
C GLN A 54 6.75 2.88 2.49
N PHE A 55 6.27 2.46 3.66
CA PHE A 55 6.81 1.32 4.37
C PHE A 55 5.82 0.17 4.31
N ASP A 56 6.32 -1.02 4.01
CA ASP A 56 5.57 -2.26 4.05
C ASP A 56 6.26 -3.21 5.05
N GLY A 57 5.52 -3.63 6.08
CA GLY A 57 5.96 -4.59 7.08
C GLY A 57 5.13 -5.85 6.98
N ARG A 58 5.78 -7.01 6.95
CA ARG A 58 5.13 -8.33 6.88
C ARG A 58 5.61 -9.21 8.00
N TYR A 59 4.69 -9.94 8.60
CA TYR A 59 5.00 -10.86 9.70
C TYR A 59 4.18 -12.14 9.61
N THR A 60 4.84 -13.28 9.78
CA THR A 60 4.23 -14.60 9.79
C THR A 60 4.17 -15.11 11.24
N LEU A 61 2.97 -15.47 11.69
CA LEU A 61 2.67 -15.85 13.06
C LEU A 61 2.32 -17.33 13.20
N GLY A 62 2.61 -17.85 14.40
CA GLY A 62 2.23 -19.18 14.86
C GLY A 62 3.16 -20.29 14.36
N ASP A 63 3.18 -21.41 15.09
CA ASP A 63 4.08 -22.53 14.84
C ASP A 63 3.91 -23.12 13.44
N GLU A 64 2.68 -23.11 12.90
CA GLU A 64 2.34 -23.64 11.58
C GLU A 64 2.43 -22.60 10.45
N ARG A 65 2.83 -21.36 10.76
CA ARG A 65 2.98 -20.25 9.80
C ARG A 65 1.74 -20.01 8.92
N LYS A 66 0.56 -20.23 9.49
CA LYS A 66 -0.73 -20.11 8.78
C LYS A 66 -1.27 -18.68 8.78
N HIS A 67 -0.81 -17.83 9.69
CA HIS A 67 -1.28 -16.46 9.82
C HIS A 67 -0.22 -15.51 9.27
N LYS A 68 -0.62 -14.63 8.34
CA LYS A 68 0.25 -13.59 7.82
C LYS A 68 -0.39 -12.23 8.06
N LEU A 69 0.43 -11.29 8.52
CA LEU A 69 0.05 -9.90 8.72
C LEU A 69 0.86 -9.03 7.79
N HIS A 70 0.21 -8.03 7.20
CA HIS A 70 0.86 -6.99 6.45
C HIS A 70 0.37 -5.61 6.91
N LEU A 71 1.33 -4.71 7.11
CA LEU A 71 1.11 -3.32 7.47
C LEU A 71 1.74 -2.45 6.37
N MET A 72 0.93 -1.58 5.77
CA MET A 72 1.43 -0.51 4.90
C MET A 72 1.25 0.83 5.61
N LEU A 73 2.30 1.64 5.60
CA LEU A 73 2.29 3.02 6.08
C LEU A 73 2.78 3.95 4.98
N ARG A 74 2.06 5.06 4.79
CA ARG A 74 2.40 6.10 3.82
C ARG A 74 2.18 7.47 4.44
N ASP A 75 3.08 8.41 4.15
CA ASP A 75 3.04 9.74 4.74
C ASP A 75 3.63 10.79 3.78
N ASN A 76 3.07 11.99 3.78
CA ASN A 76 3.54 13.10 2.95
C ASN A 76 4.66 13.94 3.58
N LEU A 77 4.99 13.72 4.86
CA LEU A 77 5.99 14.43 5.66
C LEU A 77 5.84 15.95 5.64
N HIS A 78 4.63 16.45 5.39
CA HIS A 78 4.33 17.88 5.42
C HIS A 78 3.83 18.31 6.80
N ARG A 79 3.98 19.61 7.11
CA ARG A 79 3.46 20.20 8.36
C ARG A 79 1.95 19.98 8.54
N LYS A 80 1.19 20.00 7.44
CA LYS A 80 -0.20 19.53 7.39
C LYS A 80 -0.19 18.10 6.85
N ASN A 81 0.01 17.17 7.78
CA ASN A 81 0.29 15.78 7.43
C ASN A 81 -0.94 15.10 6.80
N LYS A 82 -0.69 14.31 5.75
CA LYS A 82 -1.65 13.41 5.11
C LYS A 82 -0.93 12.12 4.77
N GLY A 83 -1.63 11.01 4.89
CA GLY A 83 -1.05 9.69 4.70
C GLY A 83 -2.12 8.62 4.63
N ALA A 84 -1.65 7.38 4.70
CA ALA A 84 -2.50 6.21 4.73
C ALA A 84 -1.89 5.11 5.59
N VAL A 85 -2.77 4.30 6.17
CA VAL A 85 -2.44 3.05 6.83
C VAL A 85 -3.32 1.94 6.25
N GLN A 86 -2.72 0.78 6.03
CA GLN A 86 -3.45 -0.43 5.69
C GLN A 86 -2.97 -1.57 6.57
N LEU A 87 -3.91 -2.34 7.11
CA LEU A 87 -3.64 -3.57 7.83
C LEU A 87 -4.35 -4.72 7.12
N ASP A 88 -3.59 -5.75 6.85
CA ASP A 88 -4.00 -6.94 6.14
C ASP A 88 -3.72 -8.15 7.02
N TRP A 89 -4.66 -9.07 7.10
CA TRP A 89 -4.50 -10.35 7.77
C TRP A 89 -5.00 -11.47 6.88
N SER A 90 -4.16 -12.49 6.68
CA SER A 90 -4.57 -13.73 6.04
C SER A 90 -4.40 -14.92 6.97
N TRP A 91 -5.29 -15.89 6.84
CA TRP A 91 -5.23 -17.16 7.54
C TRP A 91 -5.43 -18.31 6.55
N ARG A 92 -4.37 -19.11 6.36
CA ARG A 92 -4.38 -20.30 5.52
C ARG A 92 -5.23 -21.39 6.16
N ILE A 93 -6.37 -21.68 5.55
CA ILE A 93 -7.35 -22.66 6.03
C ILE A 93 -7.14 -24.03 5.37
N PHE A 94 -6.81 -24.09 4.08
CA PHE A 94 -6.62 -25.35 3.35
C PHE A 94 -5.78 -25.16 2.08
N HIS A 95 -4.71 -25.95 1.91
CA HIS A 95 -3.81 -25.87 0.74
C HIS A 95 -3.46 -24.41 0.39
N ASP A 96 -3.98 -23.88 -0.72
CA ASP A 96 -3.75 -22.50 -1.17
C ASP A 96 -4.87 -21.52 -0.79
N PHE A 97 -5.97 -22.00 -0.20
CA PHE A 97 -7.07 -21.17 0.27
C PHE A 97 -6.75 -20.52 1.61
N SER A 98 -6.85 -19.20 1.63
CA SER A 98 -6.76 -18.39 2.84
C SER A 98 -7.98 -17.51 3.00
N LEU A 99 -8.47 -17.37 4.23
CA LEU A 99 -9.36 -16.27 4.58
C LEU A 99 -8.53 -14.99 4.68
N TYR A 100 -9.13 -13.86 4.32
CA TYR A 100 -8.44 -12.58 4.27
C TYR A 100 -9.33 -11.45 4.76
N VAL A 101 -8.74 -10.55 5.54
CA VAL A 101 -9.35 -9.32 6.02
C VAL A 101 -8.39 -8.17 5.75
N GLN A 102 -8.92 -7.06 5.23
CA GLN A 102 -8.20 -5.82 4.97
C GLN A 102 -8.92 -4.66 5.63
N GLY A 103 -8.15 -3.79 6.29
CA GLY A 103 -8.59 -2.47 6.71
C GLY A 103 -7.69 -1.41 6.09
N PHE A 104 -8.27 -0.39 5.47
CA PHE A 104 -7.57 0.79 4.94
C PHE A 104 -8.14 2.05 5.57
N TYR A 105 -7.26 2.99 5.93
CA TYR A 105 -7.65 4.33 6.34
C TYR A 105 -6.65 5.37 5.83
N GLY A 106 -7.15 6.40 5.14
CA GLY A 106 -6.34 7.54 4.72
C GLY A 106 -6.61 7.98 3.29
N TYR A 107 -5.63 8.64 2.68
CA TYR A 107 -5.73 9.19 1.33
C TYR A 107 -5.10 8.27 0.28
N GLY A 108 -5.53 8.40 -0.98
CA GLY A 108 -4.85 7.70 -2.07
C GLY A 108 -5.05 6.19 -2.05
N GLU A 109 -6.23 5.72 -1.66
CA GLU A 109 -6.62 4.32 -1.86
C GLU A 109 -6.79 4.01 -3.36
N ASN A 110 -7.40 4.96 -4.08
CA ASN A 110 -7.55 4.96 -5.53
C ASN A 110 -6.94 6.25 -6.09
N LEU A 111 -6.25 6.15 -7.23
CA LEU A 111 -5.65 7.30 -7.90
C LEU A 111 -6.70 8.31 -8.39
N ILE A 112 -7.92 7.87 -8.74
CA ILE A 112 -9.00 8.75 -9.16
C ILE A 112 -9.49 9.65 -8.00
N GLU A 113 -9.47 9.12 -6.78
CA GLU A 113 -9.98 9.79 -5.57
C GLU A 113 -8.84 10.06 -4.57
N TYR A 114 -7.65 10.38 -5.07
CA TYR A 114 -6.44 10.45 -4.24
C TYR A 114 -6.51 11.51 -3.14
N ASN A 115 -7.34 12.54 -3.32
CA ASN A 115 -7.51 13.67 -2.43
C ASN A 115 -8.65 13.51 -1.41
N TYR A 116 -9.32 12.36 -1.37
CA TYR A 116 -10.35 12.03 -0.39
C TYR A 116 -9.83 11.08 0.68
N VAL A 117 -10.37 11.22 1.90
CA VAL A 117 -10.13 10.25 2.98
C VAL A 117 -11.08 9.07 2.78
N SER A 118 -10.51 7.89 2.66
CA SER A 118 -11.23 6.63 2.64
C SER A 118 -11.04 5.89 3.96
N ALA A 119 -12.09 5.20 4.38
CA ALA A 119 -12.07 4.22 5.48
C ALA A 119 -12.81 2.98 4.98
N ARG A 120 -12.07 1.89 4.73
CA ARG A 120 -12.64 0.67 4.16
C ARG A 120 -12.23 -0.55 4.96
N ILE A 121 -13.18 -1.45 5.16
CA ILE A 121 -12.93 -2.80 5.66
C ILE A 121 -13.48 -3.78 4.64
N GLY A 122 -12.67 -4.77 4.28
CA GLY A 122 -13.04 -5.83 3.35
C GLY A 122 -12.66 -7.20 3.92
N ALA A 123 -13.42 -8.22 3.54
CA ALA A 123 -13.08 -9.61 3.83
C ALA A 123 -13.33 -10.45 2.58
N GLY A 124 -12.55 -11.52 2.44
CA GLY A 124 -12.64 -12.39 1.27
C GLY A 124 -11.76 -13.63 1.39
N VAL A 125 -11.46 -14.21 0.23
CA VAL A 125 -10.62 -15.40 0.10
C VAL A 125 -9.44 -15.09 -0.82
N LEU A 126 -8.28 -15.68 -0.52
CA LEU A 126 -7.09 -15.66 -1.36
C LEU A 126 -6.81 -17.09 -1.84
N LEU A 127 -6.48 -17.22 -3.13
CA LEU A 127 -6.14 -18.49 -3.79
C LEU A 127 -4.65 -18.81 -3.73
N THR A 128 -3.82 -17.87 -3.30
CA THR A 128 -2.38 -18.05 -3.09
C THR A 128 -1.97 -17.08 -1.98
N ASN A 129 -1.12 -17.56 -1.09
CA ASN A 129 -0.63 -16.78 0.05
C ASN A 129 0.67 -16.09 -0.36
N TRP A 130 0.82 -14.80 -0.02
CA TRP A 130 1.94 -13.94 -0.46
C TRP A 130 3.19 -14.04 0.39
#